data_AF-A0A7X8UGT1-F1
#
_entry.id   AF-A0A7X8UGT1-F1
#
_cell.length_a   1.000
_cell.length_b   1.000
_cell.length_c   1.000
_cell.angle_alpha   90.00
_cell.angle_beta   90.00
_cell.angle_gamma   90.00
#
_symmetry.space_group_name_H-M   'P 1'
#
loop_
_entity.id
_entity.type
_entity.pdbx_description
1 polymer ?
#
loop_
_entity_poly.entity_id
_entity_poly.type
_entity_poly.pdbx_seq_one_letter_code
_entity_poly.pdbx_strand_id
1 'polypeptide(L)'
;MMKRNAFWIAAACSCALVAVLALTGLAQDSKPKRAEFVPSPIFSPPYPQLPHHFRDVHTIQILCQAPAGAIARAVMPPLEPAGSADTFVLLMAWTPDVEEMGFNVHEIALNTPVKWKDRVGNTTLIEYIDSDMGLIAGREVYGWPKKMADITWTRTPTGWMVVANKMRDQGSLPLMKVEYRVSGAAPQAQWPEMGPSLLVRRIPNASPTTPAFFQMVCVGCDLPGAPESGAPLVAPSGSKDTRGTATVQFFDGPHDPLTFLGPLKVLDAKMSILEGRMPFGLGLGEVLASWEE
;
A
#
# COMPACT_ATOMS: atom_id res chain seq x y z
N MET A 1 -77.97 -10.92 22.96
CA MET A 1 -77.34 -9.58 22.88
C MET A 1 -76.04 -9.63 23.68
N MET A 2 -74.98 -8.96 23.20
CA MET A 2 -73.58 -8.94 23.68
C MET A 2 -72.63 -10.05 23.21
N LYS A 3 -71.99 -9.75 22.05
CA LYS A 3 -70.69 -10.26 21.62
C LYS A 3 -69.63 -9.80 22.63
N ARG A 4 -68.79 -10.70 23.15
CA ARG A 4 -67.57 -10.37 23.92
C ARG A 4 -66.32 -10.72 23.11
N ASN A 5 -65.82 -9.68 22.46
CA ASN A 5 -64.44 -9.34 22.08
C ASN A 5 -63.34 -10.42 22.19
N ALA A 6 -63.03 -11.01 21.04
CA ALA A 6 -61.73 -11.66 20.74
C ALA A 6 -60.61 -10.63 20.45
N PHE A 7 -60.61 -9.49 21.13
CA PHE A 7 -59.70 -8.36 20.85
C PHE A 7 -58.56 -8.20 21.87
N TRP A 8 -58.47 -9.08 22.88
CA TRP A 8 -57.51 -8.92 24.00
C TRP A 8 -56.34 -9.91 24.00
N ILE A 9 -56.22 -10.80 23.01
CA ILE A 9 -55.05 -11.72 22.91
C ILE A 9 -54.05 -11.26 21.83
N ALA A 10 -54.47 -10.45 20.86
CA ALA A 10 -53.57 -9.93 19.82
C ALA A 10 -52.68 -8.75 20.29
N ALA A 11 -53.08 -8.02 21.34
CA ALA A 11 -52.32 -6.87 21.84
C ALA A 11 -51.10 -7.27 22.68
N ALA A 12 -51.14 -8.41 23.38
CA ALA A 12 -50.05 -8.84 24.26
C ALA A 12 -48.87 -9.48 23.51
N CYS A 13 -49.11 -10.17 22.39
CA CYS A 13 -48.03 -10.73 21.56
C CYS A 13 -47.31 -9.67 20.72
N SER A 14 -47.99 -8.56 20.41
CA SER A 14 -47.41 -7.47 19.62
C SER A 14 -46.38 -6.65 20.41
N CYS A 15 -46.62 -6.41 21.71
CA CYS A 15 -45.67 -5.69 22.56
C CYS A 15 -44.41 -6.51 22.89
N ALA A 16 -44.51 -7.84 23.02
CA ALA A 16 -43.36 -8.71 23.27
C ALA A 16 -42.44 -8.84 22.03
N LEU A 17 -43.01 -8.90 20.82
CA LEU A 17 -42.22 -8.99 19.59
C LEU A 17 -41.53 -7.66 19.24
N VAL A 18 -42.18 -6.52 19.51
CA VAL A 18 -41.57 -5.18 19.33
C VAL A 18 -40.48 -4.91 20.38
N ALA A 19 -40.62 -5.40 21.62
CA ALA A 19 -39.58 -5.27 22.64
C ALA A 19 -38.33 -6.12 22.34
N VAL A 20 -38.49 -7.32 21.76
CA VAL A 20 -37.35 -8.17 21.36
C VAL A 20 -36.66 -7.63 20.10
N LEU A 21 -37.39 -7.09 19.12
CA LEU A 21 -36.81 -6.44 17.94
C LEU A 21 -36.13 -5.10 18.25
N ALA A 22 -36.60 -4.36 19.26
CA ALA A 22 -35.95 -3.14 19.73
C ALA A 22 -34.67 -3.40 20.53
N LEU A 23 -34.52 -4.58 21.15
CA LEU A 23 -33.31 -4.97 21.87
C LEU A 23 -32.23 -5.58 20.98
N THR A 24 -32.58 -6.13 19.81
CA THR A 24 -31.59 -6.60 18.82
C THR A 24 -31.11 -5.49 17.88
N GLY A 25 -31.80 -4.35 17.81
CA GLY A 25 -31.47 -3.22 16.94
C GLY A 25 -30.54 -2.15 17.54
N LEU A 26 -30.11 -2.30 18.79
CA LEU A 26 -29.25 -1.34 19.50
C LEU A 26 -27.81 -1.82 19.71
N ALA A 27 -27.44 -2.99 19.21
CA ALA A 27 -26.06 -3.48 19.20
C ALA A 27 -25.33 -3.18 17.87
N GLN A 28 -25.75 -2.12 17.16
CA GLN A 28 -25.12 -1.70 15.92
C GLN A 28 -24.01 -0.68 16.22
N ASP A 29 -22.78 -1.19 16.20
CA ASP A 29 -21.50 -0.49 16.13
C ASP A 29 -21.26 0.65 17.13
N SER A 30 -21.10 0.31 18.40
CA SER A 30 -20.42 1.17 19.37
C SER A 30 -18.89 1.00 19.33
N LYS A 31 -18.29 0.86 18.13
CA LYS A 31 -16.82 0.99 18.04
C LYS A 31 -16.50 2.44 18.42
N PRO A 32 -15.70 2.70 19.47
CA PRO A 32 -15.36 4.06 19.85
C PRO A 32 -14.75 4.77 18.64
N LYS A 33 -15.28 5.94 18.28
CA LYS A 33 -14.67 6.78 17.26
C LYS A 33 -13.23 7.05 17.69
N ARG A 34 -12.28 6.68 16.84
CA ARG A 34 -10.86 6.98 17.07
C ARG A 34 -10.74 8.48 17.32
N ALA A 35 -10.07 8.88 18.40
CA ALA A 35 -9.71 10.27 18.62
C ALA A 35 -8.88 10.76 17.41
N GLU A 36 -9.18 11.96 16.92
CA GLU A 36 -8.42 12.56 15.81
C GLU A 36 -6.95 12.65 16.20
N PHE A 37 -6.12 11.85 15.54
CA PHE A 37 -4.68 11.89 15.75
C PHE A 37 -4.10 13.01 14.90
N VAL A 38 -3.34 13.91 15.53
CA VAL A 38 -2.60 14.96 14.86
C VAL A 38 -1.11 14.67 15.01
N PRO A 39 -0.36 14.44 13.91
CA PRO A 39 1.08 14.22 14.00
C PRO A 39 1.79 15.48 14.49
N SER A 40 3.01 15.29 15.00
CA SER A 40 3.85 16.43 15.40
C SER A 40 4.39 17.16 14.17
N PRO A 41 4.50 18.52 14.20
CA PRO A 41 4.04 19.41 15.26
C PRO A 41 2.52 19.68 15.15
N ILE A 42 1.81 19.68 16.28
CA ILE A 42 0.34 19.78 16.33
C ILE A 42 -0.21 21.02 15.59
N PHE A 43 0.50 22.15 15.62
CA PHE A 43 0.06 23.39 14.97
C PHE A 43 0.35 23.45 13.46
N SER A 44 1.16 22.52 12.93
CA SER A 44 1.55 22.46 11.51
C SER A 44 1.92 21.02 11.14
N PRO A 45 0.95 20.08 11.18
CA PRO A 45 1.21 18.67 10.93
C PRO A 45 1.77 18.45 9.51
N PRO A 46 2.73 17.53 9.31
CA PRO A 46 3.36 17.29 8.01
C PRO A 46 2.43 16.61 6.99
N TYR A 47 1.30 16.06 7.43
CA TYR A 47 0.31 15.44 6.57
C TYR A 47 -1.11 15.69 7.10
N PRO A 48 -2.11 15.77 6.20
CA PRO A 48 -3.51 15.99 6.60
C PRO A 48 -4.13 14.72 7.18
N GLN A 49 -5.33 14.87 7.74
CA GLN A 49 -6.10 13.74 8.25
C GLN A 49 -6.44 12.74 7.14
N LEU A 50 -6.58 11.48 7.52
CA LEU A 50 -6.95 10.39 6.63
C LEU A 50 -8.47 10.38 6.33
N PRO A 51 -8.92 9.76 5.22
CA PRO A 51 -8.11 9.09 4.19
C PRO A 51 -7.40 10.08 3.27
N HIS A 52 -6.24 9.69 2.74
CA HIS A 52 -5.53 10.48 1.74
C HIS A 52 -6.10 10.27 0.33
N HIS A 53 -6.14 11.30 -0.49
CA HIS A 53 -6.75 11.27 -1.83
C HIS A 53 -5.73 11.51 -2.92
N PHE A 54 -5.90 10.78 -4.01
CA PHE A 54 -4.96 10.77 -5.13
C PHE A 54 -5.76 10.89 -6.42
N ARG A 55 -5.22 11.67 -7.35
CA ARG A 55 -5.83 11.95 -8.63
C ARG A 55 -4.82 11.84 -9.76
N ASP A 56 -5.31 11.41 -10.91
CA ASP A 56 -4.54 11.31 -12.17
C ASP A 56 -3.31 10.39 -12.02
N VAL A 57 -3.50 9.25 -11.32
CA VAL A 57 -2.43 8.33 -10.93
C VAL A 57 -1.89 7.55 -12.12
N HIS A 58 -0.59 7.65 -12.35
CA HIS A 58 0.15 6.92 -13.36
C HIS A 58 1.02 5.86 -12.69
N THR A 59 0.94 4.60 -13.14
CA THR A 59 1.77 3.52 -12.58
C THR A 59 2.47 2.75 -13.67
N ILE A 60 3.76 2.47 -13.51
CA ILE A 60 4.49 1.44 -14.25
C ILE A 60 4.76 0.31 -13.28
N GLN A 61 4.36 -0.90 -13.64
CA GLN A 61 4.65 -2.12 -12.89
C GLN A 61 5.52 -3.02 -13.74
N ILE A 62 6.60 -3.54 -13.15
CA ILE A 62 7.52 -4.47 -13.79
C ILE A 62 7.60 -5.72 -12.91
N LEU A 63 7.23 -6.86 -13.46
CA LEU A 63 7.41 -8.15 -12.82
C LEU A 63 8.84 -8.62 -13.07
N CYS A 64 9.55 -8.90 -11.99
CA CYS A 64 10.96 -9.24 -11.98
C CYS A 64 11.21 -10.57 -11.26
N GLN A 65 12.26 -11.26 -11.69
CA GLN A 65 12.84 -12.38 -10.95
C GLN A 65 14.09 -11.91 -10.21
N ALA A 66 14.16 -12.14 -8.91
CA ALA A 66 15.30 -11.90 -8.04
C ALA A 66 16.24 -13.12 -8.00
N PRO A 67 17.51 -12.96 -7.58
CA PRO A 67 18.36 -14.08 -7.22
C PRO A 67 17.77 -14.96 -6.13
N ALA A 68 18.06 -16.26 -6.17
CA ALA A 68 17.61 -17.21 -5.17
C ALA A 68 17.99 -16.74 -3.75
N GLY A 69 17.02 -16.70 -2.85
CA GLY A 69 17.20 -16.27 -1.45
C GLY A 69 17.27 -14.75 -1.23
N ALA A 70 17.32 -13.92 -2.27
CA ALA A 70 17.40 -12.47 -2.11
C ALA A 70 16.14 -11.89 -1.45
N ILE A 71 14.95 -12.37 -1.85
CA ILE A 71 13.68 -11.96 -1.24
C ILE A 71 13.63 -12.37 0.23
N ALA A 72 13.96 -13.63 0.54
CA ALA A 72 14.00 -14.12 1.93
C ALA A 72 14.95 -13.31 2.83
N ARG A 73 16.07 -12.84 2.27
CA ARG A 73 17.01 -11.95 2.99
C ARG A 73 16.44 -10.55 3.24
N ALA A 74 15.57 -10.05 2.37
CA ALA A 74 15.03 -8.70 2.42
C ALA A 74 13.69 -8.60 3.19
N VAL A 75 12.91 -9.68 3.26
CA VAL A 75 11.62 -9.70 3.96
C VAL A 75 11.82 -9.51 5.46
N MET A 76 11.03 -8.60 6.04
CA MET A 76 11.10 -8.28 7.46
C MET A 76 10.35 -9.33 8.30
N PRO A 77 11.00 -9.98 9.28
CA PRO A 77 10.30 -10.85 10.22
C PRO A 77 9.18 -10.10 10.97
N PRO A 78 8.05 -10.74 11.31
CA PRO A 78 7.73 -12.16 11.14
C PRO A 78 7.04 -12.50 9.81
N LEU A 79 7.17 -11.67 8.77
CA LEU A 79 6.68 -12.03 7.45
C LEU A 79 7.53 -13.15 6.86
N GLU A 80 6.88 -14.05 6.11
CA GLU A 80 7.53 -15.10 5.35
C GLU A 80 7.27 -14.89 3.87
N PRO A 81 8.23 -15.13 2.96
CA PRO A 81 7.96 -15.16 1.53
C PRO A 81 6.82 -16.14 1.18
N ALA A 82 5.98 -15.75 0.22
CA ALA A 82 4.88 -16.58 -0.28
C ALA A 82 4.88 -16.62 -1.82
N GLY A 83 4.06 -17.50 -2.42
CA GLY A 83 3.96 -17.64 -3.87
C GLY A 83 5.28 -18.02 -4.53
N SER A 84 5.61 -17.40 -5.68
CA SER A 84 6.94 -17.53 -6.29
C SER A 84 7.93 -16.69 -5.49
N ALA A 85 8.60 -17.34 -4.53
CA ALA A 85 9.48 -16.71 -3.54
C ALA A 85 10.72 -16.00 -4.12
N ASP A 86 10.92 -16.06 -5.43
CA ASP A 86 11.97 -15.38 -6.20
C ASP A 86 11.42 -14.27 -7.10
N THR A 87 10.14 -13.89 -6.98
CA THR A 87 9.55 -12.81 -7.79
C THR A 87 9.28 -11.56 -6.96
N PHE A 88 9.44 -10.41 -7.58
CA PHE A 88 9.00 -9.13 -7.02
C PHE A 88 8.41 -8.24 -8.11
N VAL A 89 7.54 -7.32 -7.70
CA VAL A 89 6.97 -6.28 -8.54
C VAL A 89 7.65 -4.97 -8.20
N LEU A 90 8.34 -4.39 -9.18
CA LEU A 90 8.81 -3.01 -9.12
C LEU A 90 7.65 -2.11 -9.56
N LEU A 91 7.07 -1.37 -8.63
CA LEU A 91 6.05 -0.36 -8.88
C LEU A 91 6.73 1.00 -8.91
N MET A 92 6.54 1.76 -9.98
CA MET A 92 6.81 3.20 -10.01
C MET A 92 5.48 3.89 -10.17
N ALA A 93 5.15 4.82 -9.28
CA ALA A 93 3.94 5.63 -9.38
C ALA A 93 4.29 7.12 -9.47
N TRP A 94 3.45 7.83 -10.21
CA TRP A 94 3.44 9.27 -10.32
C TRP A 94 2.01 9.75 -10.08
N THR A 95 1.82 10.55 -9.02
CA THR A 95 0.54 11.18 -8.69
C THR A 95 0.70 12.70 -8.82
N PRO A 96 0.15 13.31 -9.89
CA PRO A 96 0.23 14.76 -10.11
C PRO A 96 -0.52 15.59 -9.07
N ASP A 97 -1.56 15.02 -8.45
CA ASP A 97 -2.45 15.74 -7.55
C ASP A 97 -2.84 14.87 -6.34
N VAL A 98 -2.16 15.11 -5.22
CA VAL A 98 -2.52 14.55 -3.91
C VAL A 98 -3.33 15.59 -3.12
N GLU A 99 -4.41 15.12 -2.49
CA GLU A 99 -5.41 15.92 -1.74
C GLU A 99 -6.12 17.04 -2.52
N GLU A 100 -6.14 17.00 -3.85
CA GLU A 100 -6.70 18.10 -4.65
C GLU A 100 -5.99 19.45 -4.39
N MET A 101 -4.73 19.38 -3.94
CA MET A 101 -3.87 20.52 -3.64
C MET A 101 -2.74 20.71 -4.66
N GLY A 102 -2.66 19.87 -5.70
CA GLY A 102 -1.62 19.92 -6.73
C GLY A 102 -0.25 19.44 -6.24
N PHE A 103 -0.23 18.66 -5.15
CA PHE A 103 1.01 18.06 -4.66
C PHE A 103 1.44 16.92 -5.58
N ASN A 104 2.51 17.16 -6.31
CA ASN A 104 3.08 16.22 -7.26
C ASN A 104 4.05 15.26 -6.55
N VAL A 105 3.74 13.96 -6.56
CA VAL A 105 4.49 12.94 -5.83
C VAL A 105 4.89 11.80 -6.74
N HIS A 106 6.14 11.35 -6.63
CA HIS A 106 6.64 10.15 -7.27
C HIS A 106 7.13 9.15 -6.23
N GLU A 107 6.88 7.87 -6.49
CA GLU A 107 7.35 6.78 -5.63
C GLU A 107 7.83 5.59 -6.46
N ILE A 108 8.76 4.82 -5.88
CA ILE A 108 9.26 3.56 -6.41
C ILE A 108 9.27 2.53 -5.27
N ALA A 109 8.45 1.50 -5.38
CA ALA A 109 8.29 0.44 -4.39
C ALA A 109 8.71 -0.92 -4.95
N LEU A 110 9.46 -1.68 -4.16
CA LEU A 110 9.79 -3.08 -4.47
C LEU A 110 8.89 -3.97 -3.61
N ASN A 111 7.88 -4.56 -4.24
CA ASN A 111 6.85 -5.32 -3.55
C ASN A 111 7.00 -6.82 -3.83
N THR A 112 6.74 -7.66 -2.84
CA THR A 112 6.79 -9.12 -3.00
C THR A 112 5.63 -9.79 -2.28
N PRO A 113 5.13 -10.92 -2.78
CA PRO A 113 4.17 -11.73 -2.05
C PRO A 113 4.76 -12.27 -0.76
N VAL A 114 4.00 -12.20 0.31
CA VAL A 114 4.35 -12.70 1.64
C VAL A 114 3.13 -13.30 2.31
N LYS A 115 3.38 -13.98 3.42
CA LYS A 115 2.33 -14.38 4.35
C LYS A 115 2.73 -14.01 5.77
N TRP A 116 1.72 -13.81 6.59
CA TRP A 116 1.83 -13.78 8.04
C TRP A 116 0.79 -14.74 8.61
N LYS A 117 1.26 -15.81 9.26
CA LYS A 117 0.41 -16.93 9.68
C LYS A 117 -0.36 -17.50 8.48
N ASP A 118 -1.69 -17.50 8.55
CA ASP A 118 -2.62 -17.95 7.52
C ASP A 118 -2.99 -16.85 6.50
N ARG A 119 -2.56 -15.61 6.72
CA ARG A 119 -2.91 -14.47 5.87
C ARG A 119 -1.86 -14.24 4.79
N VAL A 120 -2.26 -14.37 3.52
CA VAL A 120 -1.43 -14.05 2.34
C VAL A 120 -1.68 -12.61 1.93
N GLY A 121 -0.64 -11.95 1.42
CA GLY A 121 -0.71 -10.61 0.85
C GLY A 121 0.62 -10.25 0.19
N ASN A 122 0.93 -8.96 0.14
CA ASN A 122 2.23 -8.45 -0.29
C ASN A 122 2.86 -7.59 0.81
N THR A 123 4.17 -7.42 0.75
CA THR A 123 4.88 -6.39 1.51
C THR A 123 5.72 -5.55 0.57
N THR A 124 5.95 -4.31 0.95
CA THR A 124 6.99 -3.47 0.37
C THR A 124 8.30 -3.76 1.10
N LEU A 125 9.35 -4.14 0.36
CA LEU A 125 10.69 -4.41 0.88
C LEU A 125 11.44 -3.10 1.15
N ILE A 126 11.33 -2.17 0.19
CA ILE A 126 11.86 -0.82 0.26
C ILE A 126 11.03 0.06 -0.66
N GLU A 127 10.87 1.32 -0.26
CA GLU A 127 10.23 2.32 -1.08
C GLU A 127 11.04 3.62 -1.08
N TYR A 128 11.18 4.22 -2.25
CA TYR A 128 11.75 5.54 -2.44
C TYR A 128 10.63 6.50 -2.84
N ILE A 129 10.63 7.70 -2.26
CA ILE A 129 9.63 8.73 -2.50
C ILE A 129 10.29 10.12 -2.49
N ASP A 130 9.70 11.09 -3.16
CA ASP A 130 10.20 12.47 -3.24
C ASP A 130 9.32 13.50 -2.48
N SER A 131 8.38 13.00 -1.67
CA SER A 131 7.48 13.78 -0.82
C SER A 131 7.71 13.47 0.65
N ASP A 132 7.94 14.50 1.46
CA ASP A 132 8.05 14.40 2.91
C ASP A 132 6.73 14.00 3.57
N MET A 133 5.62 14.59 3.15
CA MET A 133 4.27 14.20 3.56
C MET A 133 4.04 12.70 3.34
N GLY A 134 4.33 12.20 2.12
CA GLY A 134 4.19 10.78 1.78
C GLY A 134 5.17 9.88 2.55
N LEU A 135 6.41 10.33 2.76
CA LEU A 135 7.42 9.65 3.58
C LEU A 135 6.95 9.48 5.02
N ILE A 136 6.53 10.57 5.66
CA ILE A 136 6.20 10.63 7.07
C ILE A 136 4.89 9.85 7.32
N ALA A 137 3.83 10.14 6.56
CA ALA A 137 2.56 9.43 6.69
C ALA A 137 2.71 7.92 6.46
N GLY A 138 3.45 7.53 5.41
CA GLY A 138 3.73 6.13 5.08
C GLY A 138 4.37 5.37 6.23
N ARG A 139 5.37 5.97 6.88
CA ARG A 139 6.13 5.37 7.98
C ARG A 139 5.36 5.40 9.29
N GLU A 140 4.81 6.54 9.67
CA GLU A 140 4.17 6.74 10.98
C GLU A 140 2.83 6.02 11.08
N VAL A 141 1.99 6.09 10.04
CA VAL A 141 0.64 5.53 10.11
C VAL A 141 0.64 4.03 9.85
N TYR A 142 1.39 3.57 8.84
CA TYR A 142 1.23 2.22 8.29
C TYR A 142 2.45 1.33 8.47
N GLY A 143 3.66 1.90 8.46
CA GLY A 143 4.91 1.14 8.54
C GLY A 143 5.55 0.82 7.19
N TRP A 144 5.24 1.56 6.11
CA TRP A 144 5.98 1.43 4.85
C TRP A 144 7.46 1.76 5.06
N PRO A 145 8.41 0.96 4.52
CA PRO A 145 9.85 1.18 4.67
C PRO A 145 10.37 2.26 3.71
N LYS A 146 9.76 3.44 3.77
CA LYS A 146 10.04 4.57 2.87
C LYS A 146 11.38 5.25 3.21
N LYS A 147 12.09 5.70 2.18
CA LYS A 147 13.27 6.58 2.20
C LYS A 147 13.10 7.71 1.19
N MET A 148 13.64 8.90 1.49
CA MET A 148 13.61 10.02 0.56
C MET A 148 14.59 9.79 -0.61
N ALA A 149 14.18 10.16 -1.82
CA ALA A 149 14.97 10.12 -3.05
C ALA A 149 14.59 11.25 -4.01
N ASP A 150 15.49 11.57 -4.93
CA ASP A 150 15.20 12.40 -6.10
C ASP A 150 14.76 11.47 -7.23
N ILE A 151 13.52 11.62 -7.69
CA ILE A 151 12.88 10.75 -8.68
C ILE A 151 12.47 11.58 -9.89
N THR A 152 12.98 11.21 -11.06
CA THR A 152 12.67 11.88 -12.32
C THR A 152 12.00 10.92 -13.29
N TRP A 153 10.83 11.33 -13.80
CA TRP A 153 10.15 10.69 -14.93
C TRP A 153 10.39 11.49 -16.20
N THR A 154 10.87 10.83 -17.26
CA THR A 154 11.10 11.44 -18.58
C THR A 154 10.35 10.66 -19.64
N ARG A 155 9.45 11.34 -20.36
CA ARG A 155 8.78 10.75 -21.53
C ARG A 155 9.80 10.53 -22.64
N THR A 156 9.83 9.33 -23.22
CA THR A 156 10.65 9.01 -24.39
C THR A 156 9.76 8.81 -25.62
N PRO A 157 10.30 8.77 -26.85
CA PRO A 157 9.50 8.48 -28.04
C PRO A 157 8.76 7.14 -27.98
N THR A 158 9.25 6.19 -27.19
CA THR A 158 8.73 4.81 -27.11
C THR A 158 8.13 4.44 -25.76
N GLY A 159 8.10 5.35 -24.78
CA GLY A 159 7.63 5.05 -23.43
C GLY A 159 8.18 6.03 -22.39
N TRP A 160 8.86 5.52 -21.36
CA TRP A 160 9.32 6.31 -20.22
C TRP A 160 10.70 5.89 -19.74
N MET A 161 11.46 6.85 -19.22
CA MET A 161 12.66 6.62 -18.41
C MET A 161 12.40 7.15 -17.00
N VAL A 162 12.65 6.32 -15.98
CA VAL A 162 12.57 6.69 -14.57
C VAL A 162 13.94 6.53 -13.95
N VAL A 163 14.43 7.58 -13.30
CA VAL A 163 15.71 7.59 -12.59
C VAL A 163 15.45 7.96 -11.14
N ALA A 164 16.04 7.20 -10.21
CA ALA A 164 16.04 7.52 -8.79
C ALA A 164 17.47 7.65 -8.29
N ASN A 165 17.74 8.74 -7.59
CA ASN A 165 19.00 9.01 -6.92
C ASN A 165 18.77 9.29 -5.44
N LYS A 166 19.80 9.13 -4.63
CA LYS A 166 19.83 9.68 -3.27
C LYS A 166 19.63 11.20 -3.31
N MET A 167 19.13 11.73 -2.21
CA MET A 167 19.06 13.19 -2.00
C MET A 167 20.45 13.83 -2.13
N ARG A 168 20.48 15.12 -2.47
CA ARG A 168 21.72 15.88 -2.71
C ARG A 168 22.69 15.84 -1.52
N ASP A 169 22.16 15.94 -0.31
CA ASP A 169 22.92 15.85 0.95
C ASP A 169 23.49 14.44 1.22
N GLN A 170 23.03 13.44 0.47
CA GLN A 170 23.53 12.07 0.45
C GLN A 170 24.33 11.77 -0.84
N GLY A 171 24.87 12.81 -1.48
CA GLY A 171 25.83 12.72 -2.59
C GLY A 171 25.23 12.41 -3.95
N SER A 172 23.89 12.46 -4.10
CA SER A 172 23.20 12.16 -5.38
C SER A 172 23.59 10.82 -5.99
N LEU A 173 23.94 9.84 -5.15
CA LEU A 173 24.31 8.51 -5.61
C LEU A 173 23.14 7.85 -6.35
N PRO A 174 23.40 7.16 -7.46
CA PRO A 174 22.34 6.46 -8.19
C PRO A 174 21.76 5.33 -7.33
N LEU A 175 20.45 5.15 -7.41
CA LEU A 175 19.73 4.03 -6.80
C LEU A 175 19.19 3.09 -7.86
N MET A 176 18.45 3.66 -8.83
CA MET A 176 17.77 2.89 -9.87
C MET A 176 17.70 3.67 -11.18
N LYS A 177 17.76 2.93 -12.28
CA LYS A 177 17.42 3.41 -13.61
C LYS A 177 16.52 2.40 -14.30
N VAL A 178 15.38 2.87 -14.78
CA VAL A 178 14.38 2.05 -15.45
C VAL A 178 14.03 2.68 -16.79
N GLU A 179 13.99 1.87 -17.84
CA GLU A 179 13.41 2.26 -19.12
C GLU A 179 12.26 1.32 -19.46
N TYR A 180 11.07 1.88 -19.64
CA TYR A 180 9.88 1.18 -20.11
C TYR A 180 9.57 1.58 -21.56
N ARG A 181 9.34 0.57 -22.41
CA ARG A 181 9.04 0.74 -23.83
C ARG A 181 7.74 0.04 -24.18
N VAL A 182 6.75 0.78 -24.66
CA VAL A 182 5.49 0.24 -25.15
C VAL A 182 5.76 -0.67 -26.35
N SER A 183 5.22 -1.88 -26.34
CA SER A 183 5.44 -2.87 -27.40
C SER A 183 4.29 -3.85 -27.48
N GLY A 184 3.82 -4.14 -28.69
CA GLY A 184 2.84 -5.19 -28.96
C GLY A 184 3.38 -6.62 -28.76
N ALA A 185 4.71 -6.77 -28.65
CA ALA A 185 5.39 -8.04 -28.35
C ALA A 185 5.70 -8.19 -26.85
N ALA A 186 4.92 -7.55 -25.98
CA ALA A 186 5.10 -7.64 -24.54
C ALA A 186 4.98 -9.10 -24.06
N PRO A 187 5.87 -9.56 -23.16
CA PRO A 187 5.71 -10.86 -22.52
C PRO A 187 4.34 -11.01 -21.86
N GLN A 188 3.86 -12.24 -21.73
CA GLN A 188 2.67 -12.56 -20.96
C GLN A 188 3.07 -13.48 -19.83
N ALA A 189 3.40 -12.89 -18.68
CA ALA A 189 3.68 -13.65 -17.46
C ALA A 189 2.44 -13.70 -16.57
N GLN A 190 2.35 -14.73 -15.74
CA GLN A 190 1.39 -14.75 -14.64
C GLN A 190 1.89 -13.82 -13.53
N TRP A 191 1.08 -12.83 -13.17
CA TRP A 191 1.39 -11.92 -12.08
C TRP A 191 0.96 -12.54 -10.74
N PRO A 192 1.72 -12.33 -9.66
CA PRO A 192 1.27 -12.75 -8.33
C PRO A 192 0.08 -11.91 -7.86
N GLU A 193 -0.68 -12.45 -6.90
CA GLU A 193 -1.64 -11.66 -6.13
C GLU A 193 -0.89 -10.68 -5.24
N MET A 194 -1.22 -9.40 -5.36
CA MET A 194 -0.51 -8.30 -4.71
C MET A 194 -1.39 -7.55 -3.70
N GLY A 195 -2.45 -8.16 -3.19
CA GLY A 195 -3.33 -7.56 -2.19
C GLY A 195 -3.76 -8.59 -1.15
N PRO A 196 -3.98 -8.20 0.12
CA PRO A 196 -3.75 -6.87 0.72
C PRO A 196 -2.26 -6.60 1.03
N SER A 197 -1.92 -5.42 1.54
CA SER A 197 -0.55 -5.08 1.99
C SER A 197 -0.35 -5.37 3.46
N LEU A 198 0.61 -6.22 3.79
CA LEU A 198 1.05 -6.58 5.14
C LEU A 198 2.37 -5.85 5.44
N LEU A 199 2.37 -5.02 6.48
CA LEU A 199 3.49 -4.15 6.84
C LEU A 199 3.88 -4.38 8.30
N VAL A 200 5.18 -4.43 8.57
CA VAL A 200 5.72 -4.46 9.93
C VAL A 200 6.10 -3.04 10.34
N ARG A 201 5.22 -2.36 11.07
CA ARG A 201 5.50 -1.02 11.61
C ARG A 201 6.40 -1.13 12.82
N ARG A 202 7.58 -0.50 12.77
CA ARG A 202 8.58 -0.50 13.86
C ARG A 202 8.88 0.93 14.31
N ILE A 203 8.65 1.22 15.58
CA ILE A 203 8.91 2.53 16.17
C ILE A 203 9.92 2.34 17.31
N PRO A 204 11.14 2.91 17.19
CA PRO A 204 12.10 2.84 18.27
C PRO A 204 11.64 3.67 19.47
N ASN A 205 12.06 3.26 20.66
CA ASN A 205 11.96 4.11 21.84
C ASN A 205 13.18 5.04 21.94
N ALA A 206 13.02 6.21 22.55
CA ALA A 206 14.13 7.13 22.82
C ALA A 206 15.00 6.70 24.03
N SER A 207 14.56 5.67 24.77
CA SER A 207 15.30 5.10 25.90
C SER A 207 16.06 3.83 25.47
N PRO A 208 17.34 3.65 25.89
CA PRO A 208 18.09 2.44 25.62
C PRO A 208 17.57 1.20 26.38
N THR A 209 16.71 1.39 27.39
CA THR A 209 16.16 0.31 28.21
C THR A 209 14.71 -0.03 27.89
N THR A 210 14.08 0.73 26.99
CA THR A 210 12.68 0.50 26.62
C THR A 210 12.67 -0.14 25.23
N PRO A 211 12.08 -1.34 25.07
CA PRO A 211 12.00 -1.99 23.78
C PRO A 211 11.34 -1.11 22.72
N ALA A 212 11.71 -1.34 21.46
CA ALA A 212 11.00 -0.77 20.33
C ALA A 212 9.62 -1.41 20.21
N PHE A 213 8.65 -0.64 19.70
CA PHE A 213 7.28 -1.07 19.52
C PHE A 213 7.04 -1.54 18.08
N PHE A 214 6.40 -2.71 17.92
CA PHE A 214 6.17 -3.36 16.65
C PHE A 214 4.68 -3.61 16.45
N GLN A 215 4.22 -3.49 15.21
CA GLN A 215 2.89 -3.90 14.81
C GLN A 215 2.89 -4.59 13.45
N MET A 216 2.01 -5.58 13.32
CA MET A 216 1.60 -6.11 12.03
C MET A 216 0.38 -5.32 11.57
N VAL A 217 0.52 -4.54 10.50
CA VAL A 217 -0.54 -3.71 9.93
C VAL A 217 -0.97 -4.32 8.60
N CYS A 218 -2.27 -4.53 8.42
CA CYS A 218 -2.82 -4.87 7.11
C CYS A 218 -3.56 -3.68 6.51
N VAL A 219 -3.03 -3.14 5.42
CA VAL A 219 -3.72 -2.11 4.63
C VAL A 219 -4.49 -2.80 3.51
N GLY A 220 -5.79 -2.50 3.43
CA GLY A 220 -6.72 -3.10 2.47
C GLY A 220 -7.49 -4.31 2.98
N CYS A 221 -7.14 -4.93 4.13
CA CYS A 221 -7.89 -6.08 4.66
C CYS A 221 -9.38 -5.78 4.96
N ASP A 222 -9.69 -4.53 5.27
CA ASP A 222 -11.05 -4.09 5.60
C ASP A 222 -11.87 -3.68 4.35
N LEU A 223 -11.29 -3.76 3.14
CA LEU A 223 -11.96 -3.37 1.90
C LEU A 223 -12.74 -4.56 1.29
N PRO A 224 -14.02 -4.38 0.92
CA PRO A 224 -14.75 -5.37 0.13
C PRO A 224 -14.05 -5.61 -1.21
N GLY A 225 -13.64 -6.85 -1.51
CA GLY A 225 -12.92 -7.18 -2.74
C GLY A 225 -11.41 -6.91 -2.71
N ALA A 226 -10.82 -6.69 -1.53
CA ALA A 226 -9.39 -6.44 -1.32
C ALA A 226 -8.39 -7.38 -2.03
N PRO A 227 -8.67 -8.70 -2.21
CA PRO A 227 -7.76 -9.56 -2.96
C PRO A 227 -7.68 -9.19 -4.45
N GLU A 228 -8.78 -8.67 -5.02
CA GLU A 228 -8.91 -8.35 -6.45
C GLU A 228 -8.44 -6.93 -6.78
N SER A 229 -8.47 -5.99 -5.83
CA SER A 229 -8.14 -4.57 -6.05
C SER A 229 -6.64 -4.27 -6.09
N GLY A 230 -5.77 -5.23 -5.74
CA GLY A 230 -4.32 -5.02 -5.64
C GLY A 230 -3.90 -4.20 -4.41
N ALA A 231 -2.59 -3.91 -4.30
CA ALA A 231 -2.04 -3.05 -3.26
C ALA A 231 -2.66 -1.64 -3.33
N PRO A 232 -2.79 -0.93 -2.20
CA PRO A 232 -3.23 0.47 -2.21
C PRO A 232 -2.33 1.28 -3.16
N LEU A 233 -2.91 2.27 -3.86
CA LEU A 233 -2.21 3.17 -4.79
C LEU A 233 -1.83 2.58 -6.16
N VAL A 234 -2.25 1.36 -6.49
CA VAL A 234 -2.15 0.85 -7.86
C VAL A 234 -3.33 1.38 -8.68
N ALA A 235 -3.05 2.07 -9.78
CA ALA A 235 -4.09 2.50 -10.71
C ALA A 235 -4.85 1.27 -11.24
N PRO A 236 -6.20 1.25 -11.16
CA PRO A 236 -6.98 0.15 -11.73
C PRO A 236 -6.77 0.08 -13.24
N SER A 237 -6.93 -1.11 -13.80
CA SER A 237 -6.79 -1.27 -15.25
C SER A 237 -7.83 -0.45 -16.00
N GLY A 238 -7.36 0.31 -16.99
CA GLY A 238 -8.18 1.20 -17.80
C GLY A 238 -7.92 1.05 -19.30
N SER A 239 -8.72 1.76 -20.10
CA SER A 239 -8.58 1.79 -21.57
C SER A 239 -7.26 2.42 -22.06
N LYS A 240 -6.55 3.11 -21.17
CA LYS A 240 -5.25 3.76 -21.43
C LYS A 240 -4.05 2.90 -21.02
N ASP A 241 -4.31 1.68 -20.55
CA ASP A 241 -3.25 0.76 -20.16
C ASP A 241 -2.38 0.38 -21.38
N THR A 242 -1.08 0.31 -21.16
CA THR A 242 -0.12 -0.16 -22.14
C THR A 242 0.67 -1.33 -21.58
N ARG A 243 1.13 -2.22 -22.46
CA ARG A 243 2.09 -3.26 -22.13
C ARG A 243 3.37 -3.05 -22.93
N GLY A 244 4.45 -3.61 -22.45
CA GLY A 244 5.74 -3.38 -23.08
C GLY A 244 6.87 -4.25 -22.56
N THR A 245 8.08 -3.76 -22.80
CA THR A 245 9.31 -4.33 -22.26
C THR A 245 9.93 -3.30 -21.31
N ALA A 246 10.75 -3.77 -20.37
CA ALA A 246 11.49 -2.87 -19.51
C ALA A 246 12.94 -3.33 -19.30
N THR A 247 13.82 -2.37 -19.11
CA THR A 247 15.16 -2.59 -18.55
C THR A 247 15.21 -1.97 -17.17
N VAL A 248 15.82 -2.67 -16.22
CA VAL A 248 15.93 -2.25 -14.82
C VAL A 248 17.39 -2.42 -14.40
N GLN A 249 17.97 -1.35 -13.87
CA GLN A 249 19.31 -1.34 -13.32
C GLN A 249 19.26 -0.82 -11.90
N PHE A 250 19.77 -1.61 -10.96
CA PHE A 250 19.99 -1.20 -9.58
C PHE A 250 21.47 -0.84 -9.35
N PHE A 251 21.69 0.05 -8.39
CA PHE A 251 23.01 0.51 -8.00
C PHE A 251 23.16 0.36 -6.49
N ASP A 252 24.39 0.08 -6.04
CA ASP A 252 24.68 0.00 -4.61
C ASP A 252 25.10 1.35 -4.04
N GLY A 253 24.59 1.63 -2.84
CA GLY A 253 25.07 2.71 -1.99
C GLY A 253 25.36 2.22 -0.56
N PRO A 254 26.06 3.01 0.26
CA PRO A 254 26.46 2.62 1.63
C PRO A 254 25.29 2.18 2.53
N HIS A 255 24.09 2.71 2.30
CA HIS A 255 22.87 2.40 3.05
C HIS A 255 21.75 1.82 2.18
N ASP A 256 22.09 1.44 0.95
CA ASP A 256 21.15 1.03 -0.10
C ASP A 256 21.84 -0.02 -1.00
N PRO A 257 22.19 -1.22 -0.49
CA PRO A 257 22.80 -2.26 -1.31
C PRO A 257 21.72 -2.94 -2.16
N LEU A 258 21.33 -2.36 -3.29
CA LEU A 258 20.18 -2.84 -4.06
C LEU A 258 20.53 -3.98 -5.02
N THR A 259 21.79 -4.12 -5.45
CA THR A 259 22.16 -5.05 -6.54
C THR A 259 21.96 -6.51 -6.18
N PHE A 260 22.02 -6.87 -4.88
CA PHE A 260 21.77 -8.26 -4.46
C PHE A 260 20.33 -8.72 -4.75
N LEU A 261 19.39 -7.79 -4.91
CA LEU A 261 18.00 -8.09 -5.22
C LEU A 261 17.76 -8.32 -6.72
N GLY A 262 18.72 -7.98 -7.57
CA GLY A 262 18.66 -8.15 -9.02
C GLY A 262 18.11 -6.91 -9.74
N PRO A 263 17.18 -7.05 -10.72
CA PRO A 263 16.57 -8.30 -11.18
C PRO A 263 17.52 -9.16 -12.02
N LEU A 264 17.44 -10.48 -11.88
CA LEU A 264 18.06 -11.44 -12.81
C LEU A 264 17.39 -11.40 -14.18
N LYS A 265 16.07 -11.22 -14.18
CA LYS A 265 15.24 -11.18 -15.38
C LYS A 265 14.04 -10.28 -15.19
N VAL A 266 13.71 -9.50 -16.20
CA VAL A 266 12.40 -8.85 -16.34
C VAL A 266 11.46 -9.82 -17.02
N LEU A 267 10.36 -10.15 -16.36
CA LEU A 267 9.38 -11.15 -16.80
C LEU A 267 8.23 -10.52 -17.58
N ASP A 268 7.76 -9.33 -17.17
CA ASP A 268 6.63 -8.62 -17.77
C ASP A 268 6.64 -7.14 -17.35
N ALA A 269 6.01 -6.26 -18.11
CA ALA A 269 5.88 -4.84 -17.79
C ALA A 269 4.59 -4.25 -18.34
N LYS A 270 3.90 -3.48 -17.50
CA LYS A 270 2.66 -2.76 -17.84
C LYS A 270 2.67 -1.36 -17.27
N MET A 271 1.97 -0.45 -17.93
CA MET A 271 1.65 0.87 -17.41
C MET A 271 0.15 1.06 -17.39
N SER A 272 -0.38 1.57 -16.28
CA SER A 272 -1.80 1.91 -16.12
C SER A 272 -1.94 3.39 -15.77
N ILE A 273 -2.98 4.02 -16.31
CA ILE A 273 -3.30 5.44 -16.09
C ILE A 273 -4.74 5.51 -15.60
N LEU A 274 -4.89 6.00 -14.38
CA LEU A 274 -6.18 6.42 -13.85
C LEU A 274 -6.33 7.92 -14.05
N GLU A 275 -7.41 8.35 -14.68
CA GLU A 275 -7.80 9.76 -14.73
C GLU A 275 -8.91 10.03 -13.71
N GLY A 276 -8.81 11.19 -13.04
CA GLY A 276 -9.70 11.56 -11.96
C GLY A 276 -9.30 10.93 -10.63
N ARG A 277 -10.24 10.97 -9.68
CA ARG A 277 -10.00 10.61 -8.28
C ARG A 277 -10.02 9.10 -8.08
N MET A 278 -9.03 8.57 -7.35
CA MET A 278 -9.09 7.20 -6.87
C MET A 278 -10.31 6.98 -5.96
N PRO A 279 -11.03 5.86 -6.11
CA PRO A 279 -12.09 5.49 -5.18
C PRO A 279 -11.57 5.36 -3.74
N PHE A 280 -12.37 5.79 -2.77
CA PHE A 280 -12.22 5.57 -1.31
C PHE A 280 -10.99 6.17 -0.60
N GLY A 281 -9.96 6.63 -1.33
CA GLY A 281 -8.72 7.17 -0.75
C GLY A 281 -7.89 6.13 0.02
N LEU A 282 -6.68 6.49 0.44
CA LEU A 282 -5.85 5.68 1.33
C LEU A 282 -6.25 5.94 2.78
N GLY A 283 -7.18 5.11 3.26
CA GLY A 283 -7.62 5.11 4.66
C GLY A 283 -6.71 4.30 5.58
N LEU A 284 -7.18 4.09 6.82
CA LEU A 284 -6.47 3.28 7.80
C LEU A 284 -6.41 1.80 7.42
N GLY A 285 -5.37 1.12 7.93
CA GLY A 285 -5.29 -0.33 7.94
C GLY A 285 -5.75 -0.93 9.28
N GLU A 286 -5.87 -2.25 9.30
CA GLU A 286 -6.15 -3.08 10.47
C GLU A 286 -4.83 -3.40 11.20
N VAL A 287 -4.77 -3.23 12.52
CA VAL A 287 -3.65 -3.74 13.33
C VAL A 287 -3.94 -5.19 13.72
N LEU A 288 -3.19 -6.13 13.15
CA LEU A 288 -3.39 -7.57 13.35
C LEU A 288 -2.70 -8.11 14.61
N ALA A 289 -1.58 -7.49 15.00
CA ALA A 289 -0.83 -7.82 16.20
C ALA A 289 0.03 -6.63 16.63
N SER A 290 0.37 -6.59 17.91
CA SER A 290 1.35 -5.64 18.48
C SER A 290 2.27 -6.40 19.43
N TRP A 291 3.56 -6.07 19.41
CA TRP A 291 4.57 -6.68 20.29
C TRP A 291 5.74 -5.71 20.52
N GLU A 292 6.62 -6.06 21.44
CA GLU A 292 7.87 -5.35 21.73
C GLU A 292 9.07 -6.19 21.24
N GLU A 293 10.18 -5.52 20.91
CA GLU A 293 11.45 -6.20 20.54
C GLU A 293 12.01 -7.09 21.65
#